data_AF-A0A0H1BAS9-F1
#
_entry.id   AF-A0A0H1BAS9-F1
#
_cell.length_a   1.000
_cell.length_b   1.000
_cell.length_c   1.000
_cell.angle_alpha   90.00
_cell.angle_beta   90.00
_cell.angle_gamma   90.00
#
_symmetry.space_group_name_H-M   'P 1'
#
loop_
_entity.id
_entity.type
_entity.pdbx_description
1 polymer ?
#
loop_
_entity_poly.entity_id
_entity_poly.type
_entity_poly.pdbx_seq_one_letter_code
_entity_poly.pdbx_strand_id
1 'polypeptide(L)'
;MLWGNNPVYERALKTHEEHSRRLGYPLFRLEAPVLDNFWNKMAIILSVLLQELQKPVGQRLEWLLYFDADTVLMNPNMPLETFLPPPHLSDVHLLLSKDWNGMNSGVFLIRVHSWSVELLTATTAYPIYNPKANLQWFDQSAMGNLIKENDYFGRSTVYCPLRWFNAYMRAPNGRDLNRDSPSHLQVHPGDLLVHFPGTPKEKLGETLGPYMAIAEAHEAGWEQPLENTGYIKETESFWKRIDPPS
;
A
#
# COMPACT_ATOMS: atom_id res chain seq x y z
N MET A 1 -8.22 5.25 5.90
CA MET A 1 -8.22 5.31 7.38
C MET A 1 -9.64 5.16 7.94
N LEU A 2 -9.80 4.27 8.91
CA LEU A 2 -11.03 3.97 9.64
C LEU A 2 -11.39 5.11 10.61
N TRP A 3 -12.19 6.09 10.19
CA TRP A 3 -12.83 7.01 11.12
C TRP A 3 -14.33 6.73 11.18
N GLY A 4 -14.82 6.47 12.40
CA GLY A 4 -16.15 5.96 12.68
C GLY A 4 -16.19 4.43 12.56
N ASN A 5 -16.84 3.77 13.52
CA ASN A 5 -17.11 2.33 13.54
C ASN A 5 -17.85 1.89 12.28
N ASN A 6 -17.16 1.75 11.15
CA ASN A 6 -17.70 1.23 9.92
C ASN A 6 -17.47 -0.28 9.94
N PRO A 7 -18.53 -1.09 10.11
CA PRO A 7 -18.39 -2.53 10.24
C PRO A 7 -17.76 -3.18 9.01
N VAL A 8 -17.88 -2.57 7.83
CA VAL A 8 -17.25 -3.07 6.60
C VAL A 8 -15.73 -2.92 6.66
N TYR A 9 -15.24 -1.75 7.05
CA TYR A 9 -13.81 -1.52 7.18
C TYR A 9 -13.19 -2.31 8.34
N GLU A 10 -13.91 -2.50 9.45
CA GLU A 10 -13.46 -3.38 10.54
C GLU A 10 -13.39 -4.85 10.09
N ARG A 11 -14.34 -5.29 9.26
CA ARG A 11 -14.29 -6.63 8.65
C ARG A 11 -13.11 -6.77 7.68
N ALA A 12 -12.84 -5.74 6.88
CA ALA A 12 -11.69 -5.72 5.99
C ALA A 12 -10.37 -5.75 6.76
N LEU A 13 -10.25 -4.96 7.85
CA LEU A 13 -9.08 -4.92 8.72
C LEU A 13 -8.72 -6.30 9.29
N LYS A 14 -9.71 -7.13 9.62
CA LYS A 14 -9.47 -8.51 10.10
C LYS A 14 -8.69 -9.38 9.12
N THR A 15 -8.81 -9.12 7.81
CA THR A 15 -8.03 -9.85 6.80
C THR A 15 -6.54 -9.51 6.89
N HIS A 16 -6.21 -8.26 7.25
CA HIS A 16 -4.83 -7.80 7.46
C HIS A 16 -4.30 -8.21 8.84
N GLU A 17 -5.15 -8.22 9.86
CA GLU A 17 -4.81 -8.77 11.18
C GLU A 17 -4.43 -10.24 11.09
N GLU A 18 -5.15 -11.05 10.30
CA GLU A 18 -4.83 -12.45 10.10
C GLU A 18 -3.47 -12.65 9.41
N HIS A 19 -3.18 -11.89 8.36
CA HIS A 19 -1.86 -11.90 7.71
C HIS A 19 -0.73 -11.48 8.66
N SER A 20 -0.95 -10.39 9.39
CA SER A 20 -0.01 -9.89 10.39
C SER A 20 0.27 -10.94 11.47
N ARG A 21 -0.78 -11.60 11.98
CA ARG A 21 -0.67 -12.69 12.95
C ARG A 21 0.06 -13.91 12.37
N ARG A 22 -0.23 -14.27 11.12
CA ARG A 22 0.32 -15.47 10.46
C ARG A 22 1.82 -15.32 10.20
N LEU A 23 2.27 -14.14 9.79
CA LEU A 23 3.67 -13.87 9.39
C LEU A 23 4.47 -13.07 10.43
N GLY A 24 3.85 -12.68 11.54
CA GLY A 24 4.53 -12.01 12.66
C GLY A 24 4.78 -10.52 12.46
N TYR A 25 3.98 -9.85 11.63
CA TYR A 25 4.08 -8.40 11.43
C TYR A 25 3.34 -7.62 12.53
N PRO A 26 3.93 -6.54 13.06
CA PRO A 26 3.18 -5.61 13.88
C PRO A 26 2.19 -4.82 13.02
N LEU A 27 0.99 -4.61 13.54
CA LEU A 27 -0.04 -3.80 12.90
C LEU A 27 -0.27 -2.53 13.70
N PHE A 28 -0.19 -1.37 13.02
CA PHE A 28 -0.39 -0.06 13.63
C PHE A 28 -1.67 0.58 13.11
N ARG A 29 -2.49 1.09 14.03
CA ARG A 29 -3.76 1.74 13.74
C ARG A 29 -3.84 3.06 14.47
N LEU A 30 -4.40 4.06 13.81
CA LEU A 30 -4.74 5.33 14.45
C LEU A 30 -6.16 5.23 15.03
N GLU A 31 -6.28 5.31 16.35
CA GLU A 31 -7.58 5.18 17.05
C GLU A 31 -8.42 6.47 17.02
N ALA A 32 -7.77 7.62 16.89
CA ALA A 32 -8.42 8.93 16.89
C ALA A 32 -7.77 9.84 15.84
N PRO A 33 -8.54 10.66 15.12
CA PRO A 33 -7.98 11.56 14.11
C PRO A 33 -7.07 12.58 14.79
N VAL A 34 -5.91 12.83 14.18
CA VAL A 34 -4.92 13.81 14.60
C VAL A 34 -4.92 15.01 13.65
N LEU A 35 -5.10 14.75 12.35
CA LEU A 35 -5.21 15.75 11.29
C LEU A 35 -6.56 15.62 10.58
N ASP A 36 -6.85 16.55 9.67
CA ASP A 36 -8.08 16.50 8.89
C ASP A 36 -8.04 15.37 7.85
N ASN A 37 -9.08 14.54 7.83
CA ASN A 37 -9.40 13.57 6.78
C ASN A 37 -8.18 12.78 6.26
N PHE A 38 -7.81 13.00 5.00
CA PHE A 38 -6.78 12.27 4.24
C PHE A 38 -5.36 12.46 4.78
N TRP A 39 -5.11 13.53 5.54
CA TRP A 39 -3.80 13.83 6.10
C TRP A 39 -3.42 12.94 7.29
N ASN A 40 -4.39 12.28 7.92
CA ASN A 40 -4.07 11.34 9.01
C ASN A 40 -3.16 10.20 8.55
N LYS A 41 -3.23 9.82 7.27
CA LYS A 41 -2.28 8.87 6.65
C LYS A 41 -0.84 9.25 6.94
N MET A 42 -0.50 10.53 6.73
CA MET A 42 0.84 11.04 7.02
C MET A 42 1.14 10.97 8.53
N ALA A 43 0.18 11.34 9.38
CA ALA A 43 0.37 11.39 10.83
C ALA A 43 0.71 10.02 11.43
N ILE A 44 -0.03 8.97 11.07
CA ILE A 44 0.23 7.63 11.63
C ILE A 44 1.57 7.07 11.14
N ILE A 45 1.89 7.24 9.85
CA ILE A 45 3.16 6.74 9.30
C ILE A 45 4.34 7.50 9.92
N LEU A 46 4.26 8.83 10.02
CA LEU A 46 5.28 9.65 10.69
C LEU A 46 5.49 9.24 12.15
N SER A 47 4.40 8.98 12.87
CA SER A 47 4.48 8.51 14.26
C SER A 47 5.26 7.21 14.39
N VAL A 48 4.97 6.21 13.54
CA VAL A 48 5.69 4.94 13.55
C VAL A 48 7.15 5.11 13.11
N LEU A 49 7.41 5.85 12.01
CA LEU A 49 8.77 6.11 11.53
C LEU A 49 9.65 6.75 12.61
N LEU A 50 9.14 7.77 13.31
CA LEU A 50 9.90 8.46 14.36
C LEU A 50 10.17 7.54 15.56
N GLN A 51 9.24 6.66 15.93
CA GLN A 51 9.44 5.68 17.00
C GLN A 51 10.47 4.61 16.61
N GLU A 52 10.41 4.09 15.38
CA GLU A 52 11.35 3.08 14.89
C GLU A 52 12.75 3.65 14.67
N LEU A 53 12.89 4.89 14.21
CA LEU A 53 14.18 5.55 14.01
C LEU A 53 14.94 5.81 15.32
N GLN A 54 14.25 5.88 16.46
CA GLN A 54 14.87 6.02 17.79
C GLN A 54 15.43 4.70 18.34
N LYS A 55 15.07 3.55 17.74
CA LYS A 55 15.58 2.24 18.16
C LYS A 55 16.93 1.94 17.47
N PRO A 56 17.79 1.09 18.07
CA PRO A 56 18.98 0.58 17.39
C PRO A 56 18.63 -0.11 16.07
N VAL A 57 19.52 -0.03 15.06
CA VAL A 57 19.27 -0.54 13.69
C VAL A 57 18.83 -2.01 13.68
N GLY A 58 19.39 -2.87 14.54
CA GLY A 58 19.01 -4.29 14.61
C GLY A 58 17.73 -4.60 15.39
N GLN A 59 17.04 -3.59 15.94
CA GLN A 59 15.81 -3.74 16.73
C GLN A 59 14.62 -2.98 16.14
N ARG A 60 14.86 -2.14 15.13
CA ARG A 60 13.82 -1.36 14.47
C ARG A 60 13.25 -2.10 13.26
N LEU A 61 12.03 -1.76 12.88
CA LEU A 61 11.47 -2.16 11.59
C LEU A 61 12.31 -1.58 10.45
N GLU A 62 12.36 -2.29 9.31
CA GLU A 62 13.07 -1.83 8.12
C GLU A 62 12.15 -1.13 7.12
N TRP A 63 10.92 -1.65 6.97
CA TRP A 63 9.92 -1.16 6.03
C TRP A 63 8.53 -1.17 6.68
N LEU A 64 7.69 -0.25 6.24
CA LEU A 64 6.28 -0.18 6.59
C LEU A 64 5.46 -0.36 5.31
N LEU A 65 4.46 -1.24 5.34
CA LEU A 65 3.38 -1.26 4.35
C LEU A 65 2.25 -0.36 4.87
N TYR A 66 1.93 0.70 4.15
CA TYR A 66 0.69 1.43 4.35
C TYR A 66 -0.41 0.84 3.46
N PHE A 67 -1.63 0.76 3.97
CA PHE A 67 -2.81 0.38 3.20
C PHE A 67 -4.04 1.23 3.61
N ASP A 68 -4.88 1.56 2.63
CA ASP A 68 -6.17 2.20 2.87
C ASP A 68 -7.22 1.21 3.39
N ALA A 69 -8.26 1.73 4.04
CA ALA A 69 -9.26 0.93 4.76
C ALA A 69 -10.21 0.16 3.82
N ASP A 70 -10.27 0.58 2.55
CA ASP A 70 -10.98 -0.06 1.45
C ASP A 70 -10.06 -1.03 0.68
N THR A 71 -9.25 -1.80 1.42
CA THR A 71 -8.46 -2.91 0.89
C THR A 71 -8.86 -4.20 1.57
N VAL A 72 -8.79 -5.33 0.85
CA VAL A 72 -9.03 -6.67 1.39
C VAL A 72 -7.80 -7.52 1.08
N LEU A 73 -7.22 -8.13 2.12
CA LEU A 73 -6.09 -9.02 1.95
C LEU A 73 -6.58 -10.39 1.49
N MET A 74 -6.09 -10.83 0.34
CA MET A 74 -6.59 -12.01 -0.37
C MET A 74 -5.72 -13.25 -0.15
N ASN A 75 -4.42 -13.06 0.03
CA ASN A 75 -3.49 -14.16 0.27
C ASN A 75 -2.64 -13.93 1.54
N PRO A 76 -3.08 -14.44 2.71
CA PRO A 76 -2.33 -14.30 3.96
C PRO A 76 -1.02 -15.10 4.01
N ASN A 77 -0.71 -15.91 2.98
CA ASN A 77 0.58 -16.61 2.89
C ASN A 77 1.68 -15.78 2.22
N MET A 78 1.39 -14.57 1.74
CA MET A 78 2.35 -13.71 1.02
C MET A 78 3.25 -12.90 1.96
N PRO A 79 4.57 -13.16 2.01
CA PRO A 79 5.49 -12.31 2.76
C PRO A 79 5.65 -10.94 2.09
N LEU A 80 5.66 -9.86 2.88
CA LEU A 80 5.81 -8.50 2.36
C LEU A 80 7.20 -8.27 1.75
N GLU A 81 8.21 -8.99 2.25
CA GLU A 81 9.59 -8.95 1.78
C GLU A 81 9.74 -9.40 0.32
N THR A 82 8.76 -10.15 -0.20
CA THR A 82 8.68 -10.56 -1.61
C THR A 82 8.84 -9.38 -2.56
N PHE A 83 8.30 -8.22 -2.18
CA PHE A 83 8.23 -7.03 -3.01
C PHE A 83 9.34 -6.01 -2.72
N LEU A 84 10.21 -6.27 -1.72
CA LEU A 84 11.23 -5.33 -1.30
C LEU A 84 12.44 -5.35 -2.23
N PRO A 85 13.16 -4.21 -2.36
CA PRO A 85 14.39 -4.18 -3.13
C PRO A 85 15.49 -5.03 -2.46
N PRO A 86 16.40 -5.62 -3.25
CA PRO A 86 17.58 -6.30 -2.71
C PRO A 86 18.50 -5.34 -1.94
N PRO A 87 19.33 -5.82 -0.99
CA PRO A 87 20.10 -4.96 -0.08
C PRO A 87 21.05 -3.95 -0.73
N HIS A 88 21.51 -4.22 -1.96
CA HIS A 88 22.41 -3.32 -2.69
C HIS A 88 21.72 -2.07 -3.25
N LEU A 89 20.38 -2.08 -3.37
CA LEU A 89 19.59 -0.90 -3.75
C LEU A 89 19.20 -0.11 -2.50
N SER A 90 20.21 0.30 -1.72
CA SER A 90 20.02 0.96 -0.43
C SER A 90 19.37 2.33 -0.51
N ASP A 91 19.40 2.97 -1.68
CA ASP A 91 18.85 4.32 -1.87
C ASP A 91 17.37 4.30 -2.27
N VAL A 92 16.78 3.11 -2.42
CA VAL A 92 15.33 2.97 -2.59
C VAL A 92 14.65 3.07 -1.22
N HIS A 93 13.71 4.00 -1.11
CA HIS A 93 13.03 4.33 0.14
C HIS A 93 11.51 4.32 0.04
N LEU A 94 10.98 4.37 -1.18
CA LEU A 94 9.53 4.37 -1.41
C LEU A 94 9.18 3.48 -2.61
N LEU A 95 8.26 2.54 -2.40
CA LEU A 95 7.67 1.70 -3.43
C LEU A 95 6.22 2.09 -3.64
N LEU A 96 5.93 2.66 -4.80
CA LEU A 96 4.58 3.06 -5.20
C LEU A 96 4.08 2.18 -6.34
N SER A 97 2.78 2.21 -6.57
CA SER A 97 2.18 1.68 -7.79
C SER A 97 1.71 2.79 -8.72
N LYS A 98 1.65 2.51 -10.03
CA LYS A 98 0.94 3.35 -11.01
C LYS A 98 -0.29 2.63 -11.54
N ASP A 99 -1.34 3.40 -11.72
CA ASP A 99 -2.55 3.01 -12.45
C ASP A 99 -2.77 3.92 -13.67
N TRP A 100 -3.93 3.80 -14.33
CA TRP A 100 -4.27 4.63 -15.50
C TRP A 100 -4.49 6.12 -15.17
N ASN A 101 -4.65 6.47 -13.89
CA ASN A 101 -4.77 7.84 -13.38
C ASN A 101 -3.44 8.40 -12.86
N GLY A 102 -2.36 7.61 -12.89
CA GLY A 102 -1.02 8.01 -12.44
C GLY A 102 -0.60 7.29 -11.17
N MET A 103 -0.01 8.03 -10.23
CA MET A 103 0.44 7.46 -8.94
C MET A 103 -0.75 7.08 -8.08
N ASN A 104 -0.72 5.88 -7.48
CA ASN A 104 -1.69 5.45 -6.49
C ASN A 104 -1.00 5.24 -5.13
N SER A 105 -1.42 5.98 -4.11
CA SER A 105 -0.88 5.92 -2.73
C SER A 105 -1.86 5.29 -1.74
N GLY A 106 -2.80 4.46 -2.23
CA GLY A 106 -3.70 3.69 -1.39
C GLY A 106 -3.03 2.49 -0.73
N VAL A 107 -2.04 1.90 -1.41
CA VAL A 107 -1.12 0.93 -0.80
C VAL A 107 0.30 1.20 -1.29
N PHE A 108 1.27 1.27 -0.37
CA PHE A 108 2.68 1.50 -0.70
C PHE A 108 3.60 1.02 0.41
N LEU A 109 4.87 0.76 0.07
CA LEU A 109 5.90 0.43 1.04
C LEU A 109 6.86 1.60 1.21
N ILE A 110 7.17 1.95 2.46
CA ILE A 110 8.08 3.05 2.79
C ILE A 110 9.13 2.58 3.80
N ARG A 111 10.39 2.90 3.55
CA ARG A 111 11.51 2.47 4.37
C ARG A 111 11.55 3.25 5.68
N VAL A 112 11.95 2.60 6.77
CA VAL A 112 12.29 3.29 8.03
C VAL A 112 13.63 4.00 7.85
N HIS A 113 13.56 5.26 7.40
CA HIS A 113 14.70 6.09 7.05
C HIS A 113 14.38 7.58 7.26
N SER A 114 15.41 8.42 7.50
CA SER A 114 15.21 9.87 7.66
C SER A 114 14.59 10.51 6.41
N TRP A 115 14.99 10.03 5.23
CA TRP A 115 14.39 10.43 3.94
C TRP A 115 12.86 10.31 3.94
N SER A 116 12.32 9.24 4.53
CA SER A 116 10.88 8.99 4.60
C SER A 116 10.18 9.99 5.49
N VAL A 117 10.81 10.38 6.60
CA VAL A 117 10.31 11.43 7.49
C VAL A 117 10.28 12.77 6.76
N GLU A 118 11.33 13.10 6.02
CA GLU A 118 11.42 14.33 5.24
C GLU A 118 10.34 14.40 4.16
N LEU A 119 10.13 13.32 3.40
CA LEU A 119 9.09 13.25 2.36
C LEU A 119 7.69 13.46 2.95
N LEU A 120 7.33 12.74 4.01
CA LEU A 120 5.99 12.82 4.59
C LEU A 120 5.75 14.16 5.30
N THR A 121 6.79 14.74 5.90
CA THR A 121 6.73 16.10 6.47
C THR A 121 6.49 17.13 5.36
N ALA A 122 7.27 17.06 4.27
CA ALA A 122 7.10 17.94 3.12
C ALA A 122 5.71 17.76 2.47
N THR A 123 5.23 16.52 2.36
CA THR A 123 3.90 16.21 1.81
C THR A 123 2.80 16.84 2.66
N THR A 124 2.88 16.70 3.99
CA THR A 124 1.91 17.29 4.93
C THR A 124 1.92 18.81 4.87
N ALA A 125 3.09 19.43 4.70
CA ALA A 125 3.23 20.88 4.62
C ALA A 125 2.96 21.45 3.21
N TYR A 126 2.90 20.60 2.17
CA TYR A 126 2.73 21.01 0.77
C TYR A 126 1.58 22.00 0.54
N PRO A 127 0.34 21.79 1.02
CA PRO A 127 -0.76 22.73 0.80
C PRO A 127 -0.52 24.12 1.43
N ILE A 128 0.32 24.22 2.48
CA ILE A 128 0.65 25.49 3.13
C ILE A 128 1.56 26.32 2.20
N TYR A 129 2.57 25.69 1.61
CA TYR A 129 3.53 26.37 0.73
C TYR A 129 3.05 26.47 -0.73
N ASN A 130 2.07 25.66 -1.12
CA ASN A 130 1.48 25.64 -2.47
C ASN A 130 -0.05 25.83 -2.41
N PRO A 131 -0.55 26.95 -1.86
CA PRO A 131 -2.00 27.15 -1.63
C PRO A 131 -2.84 27.22 -2.91
N LYS A 132 -2.19 27.37 -4.07
CA LYS A 132 -2.83 27.41 -5.40
C LYS A 132 -2.76 26.08 -6.15
N ALA A 133 -2.08 25.07 -5.60
CA ALA A 133 -1.96 23.77 -6.25
C ALA A 133 -3.32 23.06 -6.28
N ASN A 134 -3.66 22.47 -7.42
CA ASN A 134 -4.83 21.63 -7.54
C ASN A 134 -4.55 20.23 -6.98
N LEU A 135 -4.99 19.99 -5.75
CA LEU A 135 -4.82 18.70 -5.06
C LEU A 135 -6.06 17.83 -5.23
N GLN A 136 -6.35 17.41 -6.47
CA GLN A 136 -7.51 16.58 -6.80
C GLN A 136 -7.61 15.33 -5.92
N TRP A 137 -6.46 14.74 -5.58
CA TRP A 137 -6.34 13.55 -4.73
C TRP A 137 -5.57 13.85 -3.44
N PHE A 138 -5.73 15.05 -2.87
CA PHE A 138 -5.20 15.45 -1.56
C PHE A 138 -3.72 15.07 -1.33
N ASP A 139 -3.47 14.14 -0.39
CA ASP A 139 -2.13 13.68 -0.01
C ASP A 139 -1.40 12.99 -1.18
N GLN A 140 -2.12 12.23 -2.00
CA GLN A 140 -1.57 11.61 -3.21
C GLN A 140 -1.09 12.67 -4.19
N SER A 141 -1.89 13.71 -4.44
CA SER A 141 -1.47 14.79 -5.33
C SER A 141 -0.26 15.55 -4.78
N ALA A 142 -0.23 15.84 -3.47
CA ALA A 142 0.87 16.55 -2.83
C ALA A 142 2.19 15.76 -2.89
N MET A 143 2.15 14.48 -2.50
CA MET A 143 3.30 13.58 -2.54
C MET A 143 3.79 13.38 -3.98
N GLY A 144 2.87 13.19 -4.93
CA GLY A 144 3.19 13.00 -6.34
C GLY A 144 3.87 14.21 -6.96
N ASN A 145 3.41 15.42 -6.61
CA ASN A 145 4.08 16.66 -7.04
C ASN A 145 5.49 16.76 -6.46
N LEU A 146 5.69 16.50 -5.17
CA LEU A 146 7.01 16.53 -4.54
C LEU A 146 7.99 15.54 -5.19
N ILE A 147 7.56 14.30 -5.41
CA ILE A 147 8.39 13.27 -6.07
C ILE A 147 8.76 13.69 -7.49
N LYS A 148 7.84 14.34 -8.21
CA LYS A 148 8.06 14.81 -9.58
C LYS A 148 8.94 16.05 -9.67
N GLU A 149 8.81 16.97 -8.72
CA GLU A 149 9.43 18.30 -8.76
C GLU A 149 10.78 18.36 -8.04
N ASN A 150 11.10 17.35 -7.21
CA ASN A 150 12.32 17.33 -6.40
C ASN A 150 13.11 16.04 -6.62
N ASP A 151 14.26 16.16 -7.28
CA ASP A 151 15.17 15.04 -7.58
C ASP A 151 15.60 14.24 -6.35
N TYR A 152 15.72 14.87 -5.18
CA TYR A 152 16.05 14.18 -3.93
C TYR A 152 14.98 13.15 -3.55
N PHE A 153 13.70 13.47 -3.76
CA PHE A 153 12.60 12.52 -3.54
C PHE A 153 12.38 11.60 -4.75
N GLY A 154 12.54 12.12 -5.96
CA GLY A 154 12.37 11.37 -7.20
C GLY A 154 13.27 10.13 -7.29
N ARG A 155 14.58 10.30 -7.04
CA ARG A 155 15.57 9.22 -7.26
C ARG A 155 15.47 8.02 -6.30
N SER A 156 14.84 8.22 -5.15
CA SER A 156 14.66 7.17 -4.12
C SER A 156 13.28 6.52 -4.17
N THR A 157 12.48 6.83 -5.20
CA THR A 157 11.14 6.30 -5.40
C THR A 157 11.11 5.33 -6.58
N VAL A 158 10.57 4.14 -6.39
CA VAL A 158 10.39 3.13 -7.44
C VAL A 158 8.91 2.83 -7.64
N TYR A 159 8.49 2.81 -8.90
CA TYR A 159 7.14 2.42 -9.29
C TYR A 159 7.09 0.94 -9.67
N CYS A 160 6.40 0.15 -8.86
CA CYS A 160 6.22 -1.29 -9.01
C CYS A 160 4.94 -1.61 -9.80
N PRO A 161 4.83 -2.84 -10.36
CA PRO A 161 3.58 -3.30 -10.94
C PRO A 161 2.42 -3.20 -9.94
N LEU A 162 1.29 -2.65 -10.39
CA LEU A 162 0.10 -2.41 -9.54
C LEU A 162 -0.32 -3.67 -8.77
N ARG A 163 -0.30 -4.83 -9.43
CA ARG A 163 -0.74 -6.11 -8.86
C ARG A 163 0.08 -6.64 -7.69
N TRP A 164 1.28 -6.11 -7.43
CA TRP A 164 2.10 -6.60 -6.33
C TRP A 164 1.40 -6.37 -4.98
N PHE A 165 0.83 -5.19 -4.79
CA PHE A 165 0.24 -4.81 -3.51
C PHE A 165 -0.91 -3.82 -3.64
N ASN A 166 -1.39 -3.50 -4.84
CA ASN A 166 -2.42 -2.49 -5.05
C ASN A 166 -3.39 -2.86 -6.18
N ALA A 167 -3.61 -4.16 -6.39
CA ALA A 167 -4.41 -4.67 -7.49
C ALA A 167 -5.86 -4.15 -7.43
N TYR A 168 -6.45 -3.89 -8.58
CA TYR A 168 -7.86 -3.52 -8.67
C TYR A 168 -8.79 -4.71 -8.53
N MET A 169 -10.04 -4.40 -8.22
CA MET A 169 -11.08 -5.40 -8.11
C MET A 169 -11.36 -6.11 -9.45
N ARG A 170 -11.72 -7.39 -9.32
CA ARG A 170 -12.35 -8.23 -10.33
C ARG A 170 -13.82 -7.83 -10.52
N ALA A 171 -14.64 -8.70 -11.13
CA ALA A 171 -16.08 -8.50 -11.20
C ALA A 171 -16.70 -8.40 -9.79
N PRO A 172 -17.94 -7.87 -9.63
CA PRO A 172 -18.57 -7.71 -8.32
C PRO A 172 -18.64 -8.99 -7.48
N ASN A 173 -18.66 -10.18 -8.10
CA ASN A 173 -18.66 -11.46 -7.38
C ASN A 173 -17.29 -11.87 -6.80
N GLY A 174 -16.23 -11.08 -7.04
CA GLY A 174 -14.87 -11.34 -6.61
C GLY A 174 -14.13 -12.45 -7.35
N ARG A 175 -14.79 -13.17 -8.27
CA ARG A 175 -14.24 -14.37 -8.91
C ARG A 175 -14.05 -14.23 -10.42
N ASP A 176 -14.98 -13.62 -11.12
CA ASP A 176 -14.86 -13.46 -12.57
C ASP A 176 -14.00 -12.25 -12.91
N LEU A 177 -13.27 -12.27 -14.02
CA LEU A 177 -12.58 -11.06 -14.49
C LEU A 177 -13.60 -9.97 -14.80
N ASN A 178 -13.32 -8.75 -14.34
CA ASN A 178 -14.05 -7.57 -14.75
C ASN A 178 -13.75 -7.31 -16.24
N ARG A 179 -14.79 -7.17 -17.05
CA ARG A 179 -14.65 -6.92 -18.49
C ARG A 179 -14.33 -5.45 -18.80
N ASP A 180 -14.59 -4.57 -17.84
CA ASP A 180 -14.46 -3.13 -18.01
C ASP A 180 -13.06 -2.61 -17.61
N SER A 181 -12.16 -3.47 -17.13
CA SER A 181 -10.80 -3.10 -16.76
C SER A 181 -9.76 -4.12 -17.26
N PRO A 182 -8.50 -3.71 -17.52
CA PRO A 182 -7.46 -4.63 -17.97
C PRO A 182 -7.16 -5.73 -16.94
N SER A 183 -7.16 -6.99 -17.37
CA SER A 183 -6.95 -8.14 -16.48
C SER A 183 -5.61 -8.12 -15.73
N HIS A 184 -4.57 -7.54 -16.32
CA HIS A 184 -3.25 -7.43 -15.71
C HIS A 184 -3.17 -6.38 -14.58
N LEU A 185 -4.24 -5.60 -14.35
CA LEU A 185 -4.36 -4.68 -13.23
C LEU A 185 -5.30 -5.21 -12.13
N GLN A 186 -6.08 -6.25 -12.44
CA GLN A 186 -7.02 -6.86 -11.49
C GLN A 186 -6.30 -7.85 -10.57
N VAL A 187 -6.85 -8.08 -9.37
CA VAL A 187 -6.37 -9.11 -8.45
C VAL A 187 -6.56 -10.51 -9.05
N HIS A 188 -5.58 -11.39 -8.86
CA HIS A 188 -5.67 -12.82 -9.23
C HIS A 188 -5.46 -13.71 -8.00
N PRO A 189 -5.85 -14.99 -8.06
CA PRO A 189 -5.50 -15.95 -7.03
C PRO A 189 -3.98 -16.00 -6.82
N GLY A 190 -3.54 -15.90 -5.55
CA GLY A 190 -2.13 -15.79 -5.18
C GLY A 190 -1.63 -14.34 -4.95
N ASP A 191 -2.32 -13.32 -5.47
CA ASP A 191 -1.96 -11.91 -5.24
C ASP A 191 -2.19 -11.53 -3.76
N LEU A 192 -1.39 -10.58 -3.25
CA LEU A 192 -1.44 -10.17 -1.84
C LEU A 192 -2.82 -9.65 -1.44
N LEU A 193 -3.33 -8.64 -2.16
CA LEU A 193 -4.54 -7.91 -1.78
C LEU A 193 -5.24 -7.28 -2.98
N VAL A 194 -6.45 -6.82 -2.73
CA VAL A 194 -7.27 -6.00 -3.64
C VAL A 194 -7.60 -4.66 -3.01
N HIS A 195 -7.60 -3.60 -3.82
CA HIS A 195 -7.94 -2.24 -3.43
C HIS A 195 -9.18 -1.75 -4.19
N PHE A 196 -10.08 -1.04 -3.48
CA PHE A 196 -11.37 -0.58 -3.98
C PHE A 196 -11.50 0.96 -4.03
N PRO A 197 -10.56 1.67 -4.66
CA PRO A 197 -10.48 3.12 -4.58
C PRO A 197 -11.74 3.78 -5.13
N GLY A 198 -12.22 4.78 -4.40
CA GLY A 198 -13.38 5.57 -4.82
C GLY A 198 -14.73 4.89 -4.62
N THR A 199 -14.79 3.76 -3.91
CA THR A 199 -16.06 3.13 -3.55
C THR A 199 -16.87 4.05 -2.61
N PRO A 200 -18.10 4.45 -2.98
CA PRO A 200 -18.95 5.26 -2.11
C PRO A 200 -19.25 4.55 -0.79
N LYS A 201 -19.36 5.31 0.30
CA LYS A 201 -19.54 4.76 1.67
C LYS A 201 -20.73 3.82 1.77
N GLU A 202 -21.83 4.16 1.11
CA GLU A 202 -23.08 3.40 1.06
C GLU A 202 -22.99 2.09 0.25
N LYS A 203 -21.99 1.98 -0.64
CA LYS A 203 -21.76 0.79 -1.48
C LYS A 203 -20.64 -0.12 -0.97
N LEU A 204 -19.90 0.29 0.07
CA LEU A 204 -18.77 -0.48 0.60
C LEU A 204 -19.12 -1.95 0.89
N GLY A 205 -20.28 -2.20 1.52
CA GLY A 205 -20.70 -3.56 1.84
C GLY A 205 -20.98 -4.42 0.62
N GLU A 206 -21.57 -3.82 -0.43
CA GLU A 206 -21.84 -4.49 -1.71
C GLU A 206 -20.54 -4.78 -2.47
N THR A 207 -19.62 -3.82 -2.52
CA THR A 207 -18.38 -3.93 -3.28
C THR A 207 -17.35 -4.83 -2.61
N LEU A 208 -17.06 -4.65 -1.32
CA LEU A 208 -16.02 -5.39 -0.61
C LEU A 208 -16.54 -6.75 -0.09
N GLY A 209 -17.85 -6.86 0.17
CA GLY A 209 -18.48 -8.03 0.79
C GLY A 209 -18.11 -9.37 0.15
N PRO A 210 -18.21 -9.52 -1.19
CA PRO A 210 -17.85 -10.75 -1.89
C PRO A 210 -16.37 -11.12 -1.77
N TYR A 211 -15.47 -10.14 -1.76
CA TYR A 211 -14.02 -10.37 -1.62
C TYR A 211 -13.64 -10.75 -0.19
N MET A 212 -14.23 -10.08 0.80
CA MET A 212 -14.06 -10.48 2.20
C MET A 212 -14.59 -11.89 2.44
N ALA A 213 -15.70 -12.28 1.81
CA ALA A 213 -16.22 -13.65 1.91
C ALA A 213 -15.26 -14.69 1.32
N ILE A 214 -14.55 -14.36 0.23
CA ILE A 214 -13.50 -15.21 -0.36
C ILE A 214 -12.30 -15.32 0.60
N ALA A 215 -11.83 -14.18 1.13
CA ALA A 215 -10.70 -14.14 2.05
C ALA A 215 -11.00 -14.93 3.35
N GLU A 216 -12.19 -14.75 3.92
CA GLU A 216 -12.64 -15.45 5.14
C GLU A 216 -12.87 -16.95 4.93
N ALA A 217 -13.14 -17.38 3.70
CA ALA A 217 -13.30 -18.79 3.37
C ALA A 217 -11.95 -19.54 3.34
N HIS A 218 -10.81 -18.82 3.34
CA HIS A 218 -9.47 -19.39 3.27
C HIS A 218 -9.32 -20.43 2.15
N GLU A 219 -9.89 -20.13 0.97
CA GLU A 219 -9.87 -21.04 -0.17
C GLU A 219 -8.42 -21.24 -0.65
N ALA A 220 -7.96 -22.49 -0.68
CA ALA A 220 -6.60 -22.85 -1.12
C ALA A 220 -6.26 -22.34 -2.54
N GLY A 221 -7.27 -22.13 -3.38
CA GLY A 221 -7.10 -21.52 -4.70
C GLY A 221 -6.55 -20.09 -4.62
N TRP A 222 -6.98 -19.30 -3.64
CA TRP A 222 -6.56 -17.91 -3.42
C TRP A 222 -5.33 -17.79 -2.53
N GLU A 223 -5.23 -18.62 -1.49
CA GLU A 223 -4.12 -18.60 -0.54
C GLU A 223 -2.89 -19.41 -1.02
N GLN A 224 -2.44 -19.14 -2.24
CA GLN A 224 -1.29 -19.86 -2.80
C GLN A 224 -0.02 -19.60 -1.98
N PRO A 225 0.82 -20.62 -1.71
CA PRO A 225 2.15 -20.37 -1.17
C PRO A 225 2.98 -19.56 -2.18
N LEU A 226 3.94 -18.78 -1.68
CA LEU A 226 4.74 -17.84 -2.50
C LEU A 226 5.35 -18.52 -3.74
N GLU A 227 5.82 -19.76 -3.61
CA GLU A 227 6.45 -20.55 -4.66
C GLU A 227 5.52 -20.79 -5.86
N ASN A 228 4.20 -20.78 -5.65
CA ASN A 228 3.19 -21.02 -6.68
C ASN A 228 2.67 -19.74 -7.34
N THR A 229 3.04 -18.56 -6.85
CA THR A 229 2.52 -17.27 -7.34
C THR A 229 3.27 -16.73 -8.56
N GLY A 230 4.52 -17.16 -8.76
CA GLY A 230 5.42 -16.59 -9.76
C GLY A 230 6.14 -15.31 -9.33
N TYR A 231 5.76 -14.69 -8.19
CA TYR A 231 6.34 -13.42 -7.76
C TYR A 231 7.85 -13.49 -7.51
N ILE A 232 8.40 -14.62 -7.06
CA ILE A 232 9.85 -14.78 -6.86
C ILE A 232 10.62 -14.42 -8.14
N LYS A 233 10.22 -15.00 -9.28
CA LYS A 233 10.89 -14.74 -10.56
C LYS A 233 10.60 -13.35 -11.08
N GLU A 234 9.37 -12.87 -10.88
CA GLU A 234 8.94 -11.55 -11.34
C GLU A 234 9.70 -10.43 -10.61
N THR A 235 9.77 -10.48 -9.28
CA THR A 235 10.43 -9.46 -8.46
C THR A 235 11.94 -9.50 -8.66
N GLU A 236 12.55 -10.69 -8.73
CA GLU A 236 13.98 -10.82 -9.08
C GLU A 236 14.28 -10.19 -10.45
N SER A 237 13.46 -10.47 -11.46
CA SER A 237 13.64 -9.91 -12.80
C SER A 237 13.38 -8.40 -12.85
N PHE A 238 12.46 -7.90 -12.02
CA PHE A 238 12.18 -6.48 -11.90
C PHE A 238 13.36 -5.74 -11.29
N TRP A 239 13.85 -6.18 -10.13
CA TRP A 239 14.93 -5.52 -9.41
C TRP A 239 16.27 -5.54 -10.16
N LYS A 240 16.55 -6.57 -10.95
CA LYS A 240 17.74 -6.63 -11.83
C LYS A 240 17.78 -5.53 -12.91
N ARG A 241 16.64 -4.89 -13.22
CA ARG A 241 16.54 -3.82 -14.22
C ARG A 241 16.59 -2.43 -13.59
N ILE A 242 16.60 -2.32 -12.27
CA ILE A 242 16.69 -1.05 -11.56
C ILE A 242 18.18 -0.80 -11.29
N ASP A 243 18.72 0.21 -11.95
CA ASP A 243 20.07 0.68 -11.64
C ASP A 243 20.05 1.42 -10.29
N PRO A 244 21.11 1.30 -9.46
CA PRO A 244 21.27 2.17 -8.30
C PRO A 244 21.21 3.63 -8.75
N PRO A 245 20.47 4.52 -8.06
CA PRO A 245 20.55 5.93 -8.36
C PRO A 245 22.01 6.41 -8.20
N SER A 246 22.46 7.23 -9.14
CA SER A 246 23.81 7.83 -9.14
C SER A 246 23.92 9.03 -8.21
#